data_AF-A0AAW5KJ38-F1
#
_entry.id   AF-A0AAW5KJ38-F1
#
_cell.length_a   1.000
_cell.length_b   1.000
_cell.length_c   1.000
_cell.angle_alpha   90.00
_cell.angle_beta   90.00
_cell.angle_gamma   90.00
#
_symmetry.space_group_name_H-M   'P 1'
#
loop_
_entity.id
_entity.type
_entity.pdbx_description
1 polymer ?
#
loop_
_entity_poly.entity_id
_entity_poly.type
_entity_poly.pdbx_seq_one_letter_code
_entity_poly.pdbx_strand_id
1 'polypeptide(L)'
;ETQLLRVLSNSPIQVDVELVQTVTHVSKITPGGHLLKFYKSFDDIRDERFDGMIITGAPVEQLPFEEVDYWEELCEMMEWSMSHVYSTFHICWGAQAGLYYHYGIDKVPL
;
A
#
# COMPACT_ATOMS: atom_id res chain seq x y z
N GLU A 1 8.51 -2.59 -7.35
CA GLU A 1 9.56 -2.42 -6.30
C GLU A 1 10.78 -1.60 -6.76
N THR A 2 11.57 -2.06 -7.75
CA THR A 2 12.90 -1.47 -8.08
C THR A 2 12.88 0.04 -8.36
N GLN A 3 11.80 0.57 -8.94
CA GLN A 3 11.67 2.01 -9.22
C GLN A 3 11.65 2.85 -7.93
N LEU A 4 10.91 2.43 -6.91
CA LEU A 4 10.81 3.15 -5.63
C LEU A 4 12.10 3.00 -4.83
N LEU A 5 12.61 1.77 -4.72
CA LEU A 5 13.86 1.49 -3.98
C LEU A 5 15.05 2.29 -4.52
N ARG A 6 15.12 2.49 -5.85
CA ARG A 6 16.16 3.32 -6.46
C ARG A 6 16.12 4.76 -5.95
N VAL A 7 14.94 5.36 -5.86
CA VAL A 7 14.80 6.75 -5.39
C VAL A 7 15.06 6.84 -3.89
N LEU A 8 14.56 5.88 -3.10
CA LEU A 8 14.79 5.84 -1.65
C LEU A 8 16.28 5.63 -1.30
N SER A 9 17.02 4.88 -2.12
CA SER A 9 18.46 4.68 -1.94
C SER A 9 19.32 5.91 -2.23
N ASN A 10 18.74 6.97 -2.80
CA ASN A 10 19.47 8.18 -3.18
C ASN A 10 19.55 9.20 -2.03
N SER A 11 19.88 8.73 -0.83
CA SER A 11 20.02 9.51 0.38
C SER A 11 21.12 8.91 1.26
N PRO A 12 21.88 9.71 2.02
CA PRO A 12 22.83 9.18 3.02
C PRO A 12 22.13 8.55 4.24
N ILE A 13 20.81 8.69 4.36
CA ILE A 13 20.02 8.09 5.45
C ILE A 13 19.88 6.59 5.17
N GLN A 14 20.17 5.76 6.17
CA GLN A 14 19.89 4.33 6.10
C GLN A 14 18.37 4.12 6.14
N VAL A 15 17.84 3.43 5.13
CA VAL A 15 16.41 3.11 5.03
C VAL A 15 16.25 1.61 5.02
N ASP A 16 15.63 1.07 6.07
CA ASP A 16 15.20 -0.32 6.11
C ASP A 16 13.80 -0.42 5.51
N VAL A 17 13.61 -1.33 4.55
CA VAL A 17 12.37 -1.42 3.77
C VAL A 17 11.70 -2.76 4.00
N GLU A 18 10.43 -2.70 4.37
CA GLU A 18 9.55 -3.86 4.41
C GLU A 18 8.53 -3.77 3.27
N LEU A 19 8.35 -4.89 2.57
CA LEU A 19 7.34 -5.00 1.52
C LEU A 19 6.10 -5.68 2.12
N VAL A 20 4.95 -5.03 1.99
CA VAL A 20 3.67 -5.53 2.51
C VAL A 20 2.74 -5.84 1.34
N GLN A 21 2.01 -6.95 1.43
CA GLN A 21 0.97 -7.31 0.47
C GLN A 21 -0.33 -7.62 1.19
N THR A 22 -1.46 -7.36 0.53
CA THR A 22 -2.77 -7.77 1.02
C THR A 22 -2.92 -9.28 0.89
N VAL A 23 -3.41 -9.92 1.95
CA VAL A 23 -3.59 -11.39 2.04
C VAL A 23 -4.67 -11.86 1.06
N THR A 24 -5.67 -11.01 0.83
CA THR A 24 -6.81 -11.28 -0.05
C THR A 24 -6.46 -11.22 -1.54
N HIS A 25 -5.34 -10.61 -1.93
CA HIS A 25 -4.97 -10.44 -3.35
C HIS A 25 -3.78 -11.31 -3.78
N VAL A 26 -4.06 -12.34 -4.60
CA VAL A 26 -3.01 -13.09 -5.30
C VAL A 26 -2.67 -12.40 -6.61
N SER A 27 -1.52 -11.72 -6.66
CA SER A 27 -1.02 -11.09 -7.89
C SER A 27 -0.89 -12.12 -9.02
N LYS A 28 -1.52 -11.85 -10.17
CA LYS A 28 -1.50 -12.72 -11.35
C LYS A 28 -0.17 -12.67 -12.14
N ILE A 29 0.74 -11.74 -11.82
CA ILE A 29 1.91 -11.43 -12.65
C ILE A 29 3.22 -12.01 -12.08
N THR A 30 3.30 -12.23 -10.76
CA THR A 30 4.57 -12.63 -10.13
C THR A 30 4.57 -14.13 -9.79
N PRO A 31 5.55 -14.92 -10.27
CA PRO A 31 5.65 -16.33 -9.91
C PRO A 31 5.83 -16.48 -8.40
N GLY A 32 4.97 -17.27 -7.76
CA GLY A 32 4.80 -17.33 -6.30
C GLY A 32 6.09 -17.56 -5.49
N GLY A 33 7.15 -18.11 -6.09
CA GLY A 33 8.43 -18.35 -5.42
C GLY A 33 9.24 -17.09 -5.04
N HIS A 34 9.07 -15.96 -5.76
CA HIS A 34 9.76 -14.70 -5.43
C HIS A 34 8.94 -13.81 -4.48
N LEU A 35 7.60 -13.86 -4.53
CA LEU A 35 6.72 -13.07 -3.66
C LEU A 35 6.76 -13.55 -2.20
N LEU A 36 6.72 -14.87 -1.99
CA LEU A 36 6.50 -15.45 -0.65
C LEU A 36 7.64 -15.21 0.35
N LYS A 37 8.85 -14.86 -0.11
CA LYS A 37 10.01 -14.74 0.78
C LYS A 37 10.30 -13.31 1.25
N PHE A 38 9.75 -12.30 0.58
CA PHE A 38 10.10 -10.90 0.82
C PHE A 38 8.90 -10.05 1.25
N TYR A 39 7.69 -10.57 1.14
CA TYR A 39 6.47 -9.87 1.50
C TYR A 39 5.91 -10.34 2.84
N LYS A 40 5.67 -9.37 3.72
CA LYS A 40 4.90 -9.54 4.95
C LYS A 40 3.41 -9.31 4.67
N SER A 41 2.56 -9.95 5.47
CA SER A 41 1.14 -9.60 5.56
C SER A 41 0.95 -8.38 6.46
N PHE A 42 -0.24 -7.77 6.43
CA PHE A 42 -0.56 -6.71 7.38
C PHE A 42 -0.49 -7.19 8.84
N ASP A 43 -0.88 -8.43 9.12
CA ASP A 43 -0.82 -9.01 10.46
C ASP A 43 0.60 -9.10 11.02
N ASP A 44 1.60 -9.33 10.15
CA ASP A 44 3.01 -9.42 10.55
C ASP A 44 3.58 -8.07 11.02
N ILE A 45 2.99 -6.95 10.62
CA ILE A 45 3.47 -5.59 10.92
C ILE A 45 2.54 -4.79 11.84
N ARG A 46 1.41 -5.36 12.25
CA ARG A 46 0.33 -4.65 12.96
C ARG A 46 0.78 -4.03 14.29
N ASP A 47 1.75 -4.66 14.95
CA ASP A 47 2.32 -4.20 16.23
C ASP A 47 3.60 -3.35 16.06
N GLU A 48 4.03 -3.10 14.81
CA GLU A 48 5.21 -2.31 14.49
C GLU A 48 4.87 -0.82 14.27
N ARG A 49 5.89 0.04 14.20
CA ARG A 49 5.76 1.47 13.88
C ARG A 49 6.77 1.86 12.82
N PHE A 50 6.37 2.73 11.90
CA PHE A 50 7.18 3.12 10.75
C PHE A 50 7.30 4.65 10.60
N ASP A 51 8.43 5.11 10.09
CA ASP A 51 8.62 6.54 9.75
C ASP A 51 7.89 6.91 8.45
N GLY A 52 7.73 5.94 7.55
CA GLY A 52 7.14 6.18 6.24
C GLY A 52 6.42 4.95 5.69
N MET A 53 5.26 5.18 5.06
CA MET A 53 4.53 4.16 4.30
C MET A 53 4.24 4.66 2.89
N ILE A 54 4.34 3.78 1.90
CA ILE A 54 3.98 4.09 0.51
C ILE A 54 2.87 3.15 0.07
N ILE A 55 1.70 3.70 -0.27
CA ILE A 55 0.59 2.95 -0.88
C ILE A 55 0.64 3.16 -2.39
N THR A 56 0.95 2.10 -3.14
CA THR A 56 1.11 2.16 -4.61
C THR A 56 -0.23 2.11 -5.35
N GLY A 57 -0.20 2.42 -6.65
CA GLY A 57 -1.37 2.25 -7.51
C GLY A 57 -1.70 0.78 -7.80
N ALA A 58 -2.94 0.53 -8.21
CA ALA A 58 -3.42 -0.76 -8.66
C ALA A 58 -4.34 -0.58 -9.89
N PRO A 59 -4.42 -1.57 -10.79
CA PRO A 59 -5.22 -1.48 -12.02
C PRO A 59 -6.70 -1.77 -11.76
N VAL A 60 -7.32 -1.06 -10.81
CA VAL A 60 -8.72 -1.24 -10.37
C VAL A 60 -9.54 0.05 -10.42
N GLU A 61 -9.03 1.07 -11.13
CA GLU A 61 -9.63 2.40 -11.23
C GLU A 61 -11.07 2.43 -11.78
N GLN A 62 -11.50 1.40 -12.50
CA GLN A 62 -12.85 1.32 -13.09
C GLN A 62 -13.88 0.72 -12.13
N LEU A 63 -13.44 0.01 -11.08
CA LEU A 63 -14.33 -0.57 -10.07
C LEU A 63 -14.68 0.48 -9.00
N PRO A 64 -15.92 0.52 -8.48
CA PRO A 64 -16.21 1.20 -7.22
C PRO A 64 -15.23 0.76 -6.12
N PHE A 65 -14.90 1.66 -5.18
CA PHE A 65 -13.90 1.35 -4.16
C PHE A 65 -14.28 0.11 -3.35
N GLU A 66 -15.55 0.01 -2.96
CA GLU A 66 -16.13 -1.08 -2.18
C GLU A 66 -16.22 -2.40 -2.94
N GLU A 67 -16.09 -2.38 -4.27
CA GLU A 67 -16.08 -3.58 -5.11
C GLU A 67 -14.66 -4.12 -5.35
N VAL A 68 -13.62 -3.46 -4.81
CA VAL A 68 -12.26 -3.97 -4.86
C VAL A 68 -12.07 -5.06 -3.81
N ASP A 69 -11.62 -6.24 -4.23
CA ASP A 69 -11.54 -7.47 -3.40
C ASP A 69 -10.80 -7.29 -2.05
N TYR A 70 -9.83 -6.37 -1.98
CA TYR A 70 -9.02 -6.08 -0.80
C TYR A 70 -9.35 -4.73 -0.15
N TRP A 71 -10.50 -4.12 -0.48
CA TRP A 71 -10.87 -2.79 0.00
C TRP A 71 -10.95 -2.71 1.52
N GLU A 72 -11.61 -3.68 2.16
CA GLU A 72 -11.72 -3.72 3.63
C GLU A 72 -10.34 -3.81 4.31
N GLU A 73 -9.45 -4.64 3.78
CA GLU A 73 -8.07 -4.79 4.25
C GLU A 73 -7.27 -3.49 4.06
N LEU A 74 -7.46 -2.81 2.92
CA LEU A 74 -6.83 -1.51 2.66
C LEU A 74 -7.35 -0.44 3.61
N CYS A 75 -8.65 -0.41 3.92
CA CYS A 75 -9.23 0.50 4.91
C CYS A 75 -8.62 0.26 6.30
N GLU A 76 -8.45 -1.00 6.71
CA GLU A 76 -7.80 -1.34 7.99
C GLU A 76 -6.36 -0.83 8.04
N MET A 77 -5.59 -1.03 6.95
CA MET A 77 -4.23 -0.51 6.84
C MET A 77 -4.17 1.02 6.87
N MET A 78 -5.10 1.71 6.20
CA MET A 78 -5.17 3.17 6.18
C MET A 78 -5.49 3.72 7.57
N GLU A 79 -6.45 3.14 8.30
CA GLU A 79 -6.74 3.50 9.69
C GLU A 79 -5.53 3.29 10.60
N TRP A 80 -4.92 2.11 10.52
CA TRP A 80 -3.74 1.77 11.32
C TRP A 80 -2.59 2.77 11.09
N SER A 81 -2.40 3.19 9.83
CA SER A 81 -1.33 4.11 9.47
C SER A 81 -1.45 5.48 10.15
N MET A 82 -2.66 5.92 10.50
CA MET A 82 -2.88 7.20 11.20
C MET A 82 -2.24 7.25 12.59
N SER A 83 -1.97 6.09 13.20
CA SER A 83 -1.38 6.00 14.55
C SER A 83 -0.03 5.29 14.61
N HIS A 84 0.32 4.51 13.58
CA HIS A 84 1.54 3.69 13.55
C HIS A 84 2.57 4.14 12.51
N VAL A 85 2.18 5.04 11.59
CA VAL A 85 3.08 5.57 10.57
C VAL A 85 3.18 7.10 10.70
N TYR A 86 4.40 7.64 10.70
CA TYR A 86 4.59 9.09 10.79
C TYR A 86 4.16 9.83 9.52
N SER A 87 4.46 9.29 8.33
CA SER A 87 4.06 9.88 7.05
C SER A 87 3.66 8.82 6.02
N THR A 88 2.48 8.98 5.42
CA THR A 88 1.97 8.06 4.39
C THR A 88 1.87 8.74 3.03
N PHE A 89 2.57 8.18 2.05
CA PHE A 89 2.58 8.68 0.67
C PHE A 89 1.75 7.77 -0.25
N HIS A 90 0.73 8.33 -0.87
CA HIS A 90 -0.19 7.60 -1.73
C HIS A 90 0.06 7.91 -3.22
N ILE A 91 0.09 6.88 -4.07
CA ILE A 91 0.44 7.00 -5.50
C ILE A 91 -0.70 6.51 -6.39
N CYS A 92 -1.07 7.28 -7.42
CA CYS A 92 -2.03 6.90 -8.46
C CYS A 92 -3.38 6.47 -7.85
N TRP A 93 -3.87 5.26 -8.13
CA TRP A 93 -5.11 4.76 -7.51
C TRP A 93 -5.04 4.71 -5.99
N GLY A 94 -3.87 4.44 -5.39
CA GLY A 94 -3.69 4.53 -3.94
C GLY A 94 -3.98 5.92 -3.38
N ALA A 95 -3.73 6.98 -4.16
CA ALA A 95 -4.10 8.35 -3.78
C ALA A 95 -5.62 8.57 -3.84
N GLN A 96 -6.29 8.00 -4.84
CA GLN A 96 -7.75 8.04 -4.92
C GLN A 96 -8.38 7.30 -3.73
N ALA A 97 -7.88 6.10 -3.41
CA ALA A 97 -8.31 5.32 -2.26
C ALA A 97 -8.13 6.07 -0.93
N GLY A 98 -6.95 6.66 -0.69
CA GLY A 98 -6.69 7.44 0.52
C GLY A 98 -7.55 8.71 0.62
N LEU A 99 -7.78 9.42 -0.49
CA LEU A 99 -8.67 10.58 -0.53
C LEU A 99 -10.12 10.19 -0.24
N TYR A 100 -10.59 9.09 -0.81
CA TYR A 100 -11.92 8.59 -0.57
C TYR A 100 -12.11 8.15 0.88
N TYR A 101 -11.22 7.33 1.41
CA TYR A 101 -11.33 6.80 2.75
C TYR A 101 -11.23 7.87 3.84
N HIS A 102 -10.23 8.74 3.78
CA HIS A 102 -9.98 9.72 4.84
C HIS A 102 -10.86 10.98 4.74
N TYR A 103 -11.35 11.32 3.55
CA TYR A 103 -12.01 12.60 3.30
C TYR A 103 -13.33 12.51 2.53
N GLY A 104 -13.77 11.31 2.13
CA GLY A 104 -15.01 11.10 1.37
C GLY A 104 -14.97 11.70 -0.03
N ILE A 105 -13.78 11.87 -0.63
CA ILE A 105 -13.62 12.44 -1.97
C ILE A 105 -13.69 11.32 -3.00
N ASP A 106 -14.77 11.29 -3.77
CA ASP A 106 -14.98 10.32 -4.84
C ASP A 106 -14.01 10.50 -6.02
N LYS A 107 -13.68 9.38 -6.68
CA LYS A 107 -12.98 9.41 -7.96
C LYS A 107 -13.92 9.89 -9.08
N VAL A 108 -13.38 10.69 -9.99
CA VAL A 108 -14.07 11.10 -11.21
C VAL A 108 -13.54 10.25 -12.37
N PRO A 109 -14.41 9.65 -13.20
CA PRO A 109 -13.97 8.98 -14.42
C PRO A 109 -13.14 9.95 -15.28
N LEU A 110 -11.94 9.51 -15.68
CA LEU A 110 -11.09 10.23 -16.62
C LEU A 110 -11.51 9.96 -18.07
#